data_AF-A0A7C9AZ49-F1
#
_entry.id   AF-A0A7C9AZ49-F1
#
_cell.length_a   1.000
_cell.length_b   1.000
_cell.length_c   1.000
_cell.angle_alpha   90.00
_cell.angle_beta   90.00
_cell.angle_gamma   90.00
#
_symmetry.space_group_name_H-M   'P 1'
#
loop_
_entity.id
_entity.type
_entity.pdbx_description
1 polymer ?
#
loop_
_entity_poly.entity_id
_entity_poly.type
_entity_poly.pdbx_seq_one_letter_code
_entity_poly.pdbx_strand_id
1 'polypeptide(L)'
;SRDPSSKVVDDLMLRRFLRARDLDVEKAAKMFMKYLDWRRTFLPKGFVSEAEIQYDISHNKLFVGGIDKKGRPIMVVFGGRHFQNPKPGGVDEFKRYVVYTLDKICSRMPPGQEKFIAIAD
;
A
#
# COMPACT_ATOMS: atom_id res chain seq x y z
N SER A 1 -6.00 28.77 -4.14
CA SER A 1 -6.00 27.92 -5.34
C SER A 1 -5.16 26.69 -5.03
N ARG A 2 -5.72 25.47 -5.11
CA ARG A 2 -4.94 24.24 -4.87
C ARG A 2 -4.21 23.85 -6.17
N ASP A 3 -2.89 23.81 -6.10
CA ASP A 3 -2.01 23.32 -7.17
C ASP A 3 -2.38 21.86 -7.50
N PRO A 4 -2.59 21.49 -8.78
CA PRO A 4 -2.83 20.11 -9.20
C PRO A 4 -1.76 19.11 -8.72
N SER A 5 -0.53 19.56 -8.47
CA SER A 5 0.55 18.74 -7.90
C SER A 5 0.29 18.35 -6.44
N SER A 6 -0.53 19.14 -5.72
CA SER A 6 -0.90 18.92 -4.31
C SER A 6 -1.85 17.73 -4.09
N LYS A 7 -2.21 17.00 -5.15
CA LYS A 7 -3.06 15.80 -5.05
C LYS A 7 -2.30 14.53 -4.71
N VAL A 8 -0.98 14.49 -4.95
CA VAL A 8 -0.15 13.29 -4.69
C VAL A 8 0.38 13.27 -3.25
N VAL A 9 0.57 14.46 -2.66
CA VAL A 9 1.03 14.65 -1.29
C VAL A 9 0.03 15.56 -0.59
N ASP A 10 -0.88 14.98 0.19
CA ASP A 10 -1.84 15.72 1.01
C ASP A 10 -1.38 15.80 2.48
N ASP A 11 -2.04 16.66 3.24
CA ASP A 11 -1.74 16.85 4.67
C ASP A 11 -1.84 15.53 5.46
N LEU A 12 -2.72 14.60 5.03
CA LEU A 12 -2.87 13.29 5.65
C LEU A 12 -1.59 12.46 5.43
N MET A 13 -1.05 12.42 4.22
CA MET A 13 0.21 11.75 3.93
C MET A 13 1.34 12.31 4.80
N LEU A 14 1.53 13.64 4.86
CA LEU A 14 2.58 14.25 5.67
C LEU A 14 2.44 13.91 7.17
N ARG A 15 1.21 13.92 7.70
CA ARG A 15 0.91 13.54 9.09
C ARG A 15 1.32 12.11 9.41
N ARG A 16 1.24 11.17 8.47
CA ARG A 16 1.68 9.79 8.68
C ARG A 16 3.18 9.70 8.94
N PHE A 17 3.99 10.41 8.16
CA PHE A 17 5.45 10.43 8.34
C PHE A 17 5.87 11.13 9.64
N LEU A 18 5.20 12.23 9.99
CA LEU A 18 5.40 12.91 11.27
C LEU A 18 5.09 11.98 12.45
N ARG A 19 3.93 11.32 12.45
CA ARG A 19 3.56 10.38 13.52
C ARG A 19 4.51 9.19 13.62
N ALA A 20 5.00 8.68 12.49
CA ALA A 20 5.96 7.57 12.46
C ALA A 20 7.35 7.93 13.02
N ARG A 21 7.62 9.22 13.23
CA ARG A 21 8.91 9.74 13.71
C ARG A 21 8.72 10.68 14.89
N ASP A 22 7.72 10.45 15.72
CA ASP A 22 7.49 11.18 16.97
C ASP A 22 7.41 12.71 16.80
N LEU A 23 6.87 13.16 15.66
CA LEU A 23 6.77 14.56 15.24
C LEU A 23 8.12 15.27 15.03
N ASP A 24 9.22 14.51 14.96
CA ASP A 24 10.54 15.00 14.55
C ASP A 24 10.52 15.32 13.05
N VAL A 25 10.53 16.61 12.73
CA VAL A 25 10.40 17.12 11.36
C VAL A 25 11.53 16.62 10.47
N GLU A 26 12.78 16.62 10.95
CA GLU A 26 13.94 16.22 10.16
C GLU A 26 13.90 14.73 9.84
N LYS A 27 13.61 13.89 10.84
CA LYS A 27 13.49 12.44 10.64
C LYS A 27 12.30 12.08 9.76
N ALA A 28 11.17 12.77 9.92
CA ALA A 28 9.98 12.60 9.09
C ALA A 28 10.28 12.98 7.63
N ALA A 29 10.88 14.14 7.39
CA ALA A 29 11.27 14.60 6.06
C ALA A 29 12.25 13.62 5.39
N LYS A 30 13.27 13.15 6.12
CA LYS A 30 14.21 12.14 5.62
C LYS A 30 13.52 10.83 5.24
N MET A 31 12.57 10.36 6.05
CA MET A 31 11.79 9.16 5.74
C MET A 31 10.88 9.37 4.52
N PHE A 32 10.26 10.54 4.42
CA PHE A 32 9.38 10.90 3.31
C PHE A 32 10.14 10.95 1.98
N MET A 33 11.32 11.57 1.94
CA MET A 33 12.16 11.61 0.73
C MET A 33 12.59 10.20 0.29
N LYS A 34 12.95 9.33 1.23
CA LYS A 34 13.25 7.92 0.92
C LYS A 34 12.04 7.19 0.35
N TYR A 35 10.86 7.44 0.90
CA TYR A 35 9.62 6.87 0.39
C TYR A 35 9.32 7.33 -1.04
N LEU A 36 9.47 8.62 -1.35
CA LEU A 36 9.26 9.15 -2.71
C LEU A 36 10.23 8.52 -3.72
N ASP A 37 11.51 8.42 -3.37
CA ASP A 37 12.50 7.78 -4.24
C ASP A 37 12.21 6.30 -4.45
N TRP A 38 11.85 5.58 -3.38
CA TRP A 38 11.39 4.19 -3.48
C TRP A 38 10.15 4.06 -4.37
N ARG A 39 9.16 4.94 -4.24
CA ARG A 39 7.93 4.87 -5.03
C ARG A 39 8.20 5.09 -6.51
N ARG A 40 9.11 6.02 -6.85
CA ARG A 40 9.53 6.30 -8.24
C ARG A 40 10.33 5.14 -8.84
N THR A 41 11.23 4.54 -8.07
CA THR A 41 12.10 3.45 -8.56
C THR A 41 11.38 2.11 -8.62
N PHE A 42 10.57 1.78 -7.61
CA PHE A 42 9.84 0.52 -7.53
C PHE A 42 8.60 0.50 -8.45
N LEU A 43 7.94 1.65 -8.64
CA LEU A 43 6.74 1.79 -9.47
C LEU A 43 6.91 2.88 -10.52
N PRO A 44 7.74 2.63 -11.56
CA PRO A 44 8.02 3.61 -12.60
C PRO A 44 6.77 4.02 -13.39
N LYS A 45 5.76 3.13 -13.47
CA LYS A 45 4.45 3.41 -14.09
C LYS A 45 3.44 4.05 -13.14
N GLY A 46 3.80 4.21 -11.86
CA GLY A 46 2.90 4.68 -10.80
C GLY A 46 2.01 3.59 -10.18
N PHE A 47 1.81 2.45 -10.85
CA PHE A 47 0.97 1.33 -10.39
C PHE A 47 1.60 -0.02 -10.74
N VAL A 48 1.09 -1.09 -10.12
CA VAL A 48 1.35 -2.49 -10.49
C VAL A 48 0.14 -3.00 -11.27
N SER A 49 0.34 -3.55 -12.46
CA SER A 49 -0.74 -4.20 -13.21
C SER A 49 -0.94 -5.65 -12.75
N GLU A 50 -2.15 -6.19 -12.89
CA GLU A 50 -2.42 -7.59 -12.53
C GLU A 50 -1.58 -8.57 -13.36
N ALA A 51 -1.21 -8.21 -14.59
CA ALA A 51 -0.34 -9.00 -15.45
C ALA A 51 1.07 -9.20 -14.85
N GLU A 52 1.54 -8.30 -13.99
CA GLU A 52 2.86 -8.36 -13.34
C GLU A 52 2.87 -9.26 -12.09
N ILE A 53 1.70 -9.76 -11.66
CA ILE A 53 1.47 -10.46 -10.39
C ILE A 53 0.56 -11.68 -10.55
N GLN A 54 0.49 -12.26 -11.75
CA GLN A 54 -0.44 -13.35 -12.09
C GLN A 54 -0.29 -14.58 -11.20
N TYR A 55 0.93 -14.95 -10.82
CA TYR A 55 1.15 -16.07 -9.93
C TYR A 55 0.54 -15.78 -8.56
N ASP A 56 0.94 -14.69 -7.90
CA ASP A 56 0.47 -14.37 -6.55
C ASP A 56 -1.03 -14.06 -6.47
N ILE A 57 -1.60 -13.38 -7.47
CA ILE A 57 -3.03 -13.04 -7.49
C ILE A 57 -3.91 -14.29 -7.70
N SER A 58 -3.45 -15.27 -8.48
CA SER A 58 -4.21 -16.51 -8.75
C SER A 58 -4.44 -17.37 -7.50
N HIS A 59 -3.62 -17.21 -6.46
CA HIS A 59 -3.75 -17.94 -5.19
C HIS A 59 -4.96 -17.51 -4.36
N ASN A 60 -5.62 -16.39 -4.71
CA ASN A 60 -6.80 -15.91 -4.00
C ASN A 60 -6.57 -15.86 -2.47
N LYS A 61 -5.40 -15.34 -2.09
CA LYS A 61 -4.91 -15.32 -0.70
C LYS A 61 -5.13 -14.00 0.02
N LEU A 62 -5.65 -12.99 -0.68
CA LEU A 62 -6.06 -11.71 -0.09
C LEU A 62 -7.31 -11.20 -0.79
N PHE A 63 -8.28 -10.74 -0.01
CA PHE A 63 -9.49 -10.09 -0.49
C PHE A 63 -9.67 -8.73 0.18
N VAL A 64 -10.13 -7.75 -0.58
CA VAL A 64 -10.46 -6.41 -0.08
C VAL A 64 -11.97 -6.23 -0.19
N GLY A 65 -12.65 -6.01 0.93
CA GLY A 65 -14.11 -5.92 0.96
C GLY A 65 -14.65 -5.50 2.32
N GLY A 66 -15.77 -4.78 2.31
CA GLY A 66 -16.42 -4.29 3.52
C GLY A 66 -15.69 -3.13 4.21
N ILE A 67 -16.35 -2.62 5.25
CA ILE A 67 -15.90 -1.53 6.10
C ILE A 67 -16.27 -1.90 7.54
N ASP A 68 -15.38 -1.64 8.50
CA ASP A 68 -15.68 -1.89 9.91
C ASP A 68 -16.58 -0.81 10.54
N LYS A 69 -16.95 -0.99 11.81
CA LYS A 69 -17.79 -0.04 12.56
C LYS A 69 -17.17 1.37 12.71
N LYS A 70 -15.89 1.55 12.40
CA LYS A 70 -15.15 2.82 12.47
C LYS A 70 -14.86 3.42 11.08
N GLY A 71 -15.48 2.89 10.02
CA GLY A 71 -15.26 3.41 8.67
C GLY A 71 -13.91 3.00 8.06
N ARG A 72 -13.25 1.96 8.58
CA ARG A 72 -11.96 1.47 8.04
C ARG A 72 -12.21 0.36 7.02
N PRO A 73 -11.65 0.45 5.80
CA PRO A 73 -11.68 -0.66 4.85
C PRO A 73 -11.05 -1.92 5.44
N ILE A 74 -11.57 -3.08 5.05
CA ILE A 74 -11.09 -4.38 5.54
C ILE A 74 -10.39 -5.13 4.40
N MET A 75 -9.24 -5.73 4.71
CA MET A 75 -8.68 -6.85 3.95
C MET A 75 -8.68 -8.13 4.79
N VAL A 76 -8.93 -9.24 4.13
CA VAL A 76 -8.82 -10.59 4.70
C VAL A 76 -7.69 -11.31 3.97
N VAL A 77 -6.77 -11.90 4.72
CA VAL A 77 -5.58 -12.58 4.22
C VAL A 77 -5.63 -14.03 4.67
N PHE A 78 -5.46 -14.97 3.74
CA PHE A 78 -5.39 -16.39 4.01
C PHE A 78 -3.93 -16.85 3.90
N GLY A 79 -3.23 -16.91 5.03
CA GLY A 79 -1.81 -17.27 5.11
C GLY A 79 -1.54 -18.68 4.58
N GLY A 80 -2.45 -19.62 4.86
CA GLY A 80 -2.36 -21.01 4.35
C GLY A 80 -2.43 -21.14 2.83
N ARG A 81 -2.78 -20.06 2.10
CA ARG A 81 -2.77 -20.02 0.63
C ARG A 81 -1.51 -19.38 0.05
N HIS A 82 -0.55 -19.01 0.90
CA HIS A 82 0.71 -18.44 0.43
C HIS A 82 1.68 -19.54 -0.01
N PHE A 83 1.92 -19.60 -1.31
CA PHE A 83 2.98 -20.41 -1.91
C PHE A 83 3.98 -19.48 -2.60
N GLN A 84 5.27 -19.73 -2.39
CA GLN A 84 6.33 -18.96 -3.03
C GLN A 84 6.39 -19.29 -4.52
N ASN A 85 6.46 -18.26 -5.37
CA ASN A 85 6.67 -18.46 -6.80
C ASN A 85 8.06 -19.09 -7.04
N PRO A 86 8.14 -20.31 -7.62
CA PRO A 86 9.40 -21.01 -7.82
C PRO A 86 10.23 -20.47 -8.99
N LYS A 87 9.65 -19.60 -9.84
CA LYS A 87 10.36 -19.03 -10.99
C LYS A 87 11.38 -17.97 -10.55
N PRO A 88 12.47 -17.77 -11.32
CA PRO A 88 13.34 -16.61 -11.15
C PRO A 88 12.53 -15.31 -11.13
N GLY A 89 12.79 -14.44 -10.16
CA GLY A 89 12.02 -13.20 -9.95
C GLY A 89 10.73 -13.37 -9.14
N GLY A 90 10.42 -14.57 -8.65
CA GLY A 90 9.21 -14.84 -7.87
C GLY A 90 9.05 -13.99 -6.61
N VAL A 91 10.15 -13.69 -5.91
CA VAL A 91 10.13 -12.78 -4.75
C VAL A 91 9.77 -11.35 -5.15
N ASP A 92 10.21 -10.89 -6.31
CA ASP A 92 9.90 -9.53 -6.78
C ASP A 92 8.45 -9.41 -7.25
N GLU A 93 7.91 -10.48 -7.84
CA GLU A 93 6.47 -10.58 -8.08
C GLU A 93 5.68 -10.49 -6.78
N PHE A 94 6.08 -11.23 -5.75
CA PHE A 94 5.41 -11.17 -4.44
C PHE A 94 5.48 -9.76 -3.82
N LYS A 95 6.61 -9.06 -3.91
CA LYS A 95 6.71 -7.65 -3.47
C LYS A 95 5.72 -6.77 -4.24
N ARG A 96 5.64 -6.91 -5.57
CA ARG A 96 4.67 -6.17 -6.40
C ARG A 96 3.22 -6.49 -6.00
N TYR A 97 2.91 -7.75 -5.71
CA TYR A 97 1.61 -8.17 -5.22
C TYR A 97 1.25 -7.52 -3.88
N VAL A 98 2.19 -7.48 -2.93
CA VAL A 98 1.99 -6.78 -1.65
C VAL A 98 1.70 -5.29 -1.88
N VAL A 99 2.46 -4.62 -2.74
CA VAL A 99 2.21 -3.19 -3.04
C VAL A 99 0.87 -2.99 -3.75
N TYR A 100 0.52 -3.82 -4.73
CA TYR A 100 -0.79 -3.79 -5.40
C TYR A 100 -1.94 -3.89 -4.40
N THR A 101 -1.86 -4.85 -3.46
CA THR A 101 -2.94 -5.06 -2.48
C THR A 101 -3.04 -3.93 -1.46
N LEU A 102 -1.91 -3.36 -1.03
CA LEU A 102 -1.87 -2.18 -0.16
C LEU A 102 -2.44 -0.94 -0.86
N ASP A 103 -2.06 -0.69 -2.12
CA ASP A 103 -2.62 0.41 -2.91
C ASP A 103 -4.14 0.25 -3.11
N LYS A 104 -4.60 -0.99 -3.36
CA LYS A 104 -6.02 -1.33 -3.56
C LYS A 104 -6.87 -1.12 -2.30
N ILE A 105 -6.35 -1.39 -1.10
CA ILE A 105 -7.10 -1.07 0.12
C ILE A 105 -7.02 0.43 0.45
N CYS A 106 -5.89 1.08 0.18
CA CYS A 106 -5.73 2.52 0.39
C CYS A 106 -6.68 3.33 -0.49
N SER A 107 -6.90 2.92 -1.74
CA SER A 107 -7.82 3.60 -2.66
C SER A 107 -9.30 3.51 -2.23
N ARG A 108 -9.64 2.62 -1.29
CA ARG A 108 -10.97 2.50 -0.70
C ARG A 108 -11.12 3.28 0.61
N MET A 109 -10.08 3.98 1.08
CA MET A 109 -10.20 4.79 2.29
C MET A 109 -11.16 5.97 2.06
N PRO A 110 -12.18 6.15 2.92
CA PRO A 110 -13.03 7.32 2.84
C PRO A 110 -12.24 8.60 3.21
N PRO A 111 -12.71 9.79 2.80
CA PRO A 111 -12.08 11.05 3.16
C PRO A 111 -11.87 11.17 4.68
N GLY A 112 -10.66 11.55 5.08
CA GLY A 112 -10.30 11.69 6.51
C GLY A 112 -9.93 10.39 7.22
N GLN A 113 -10.02 9.22 6.57
CA GLN A 113 -9.52 7.96 7.11
C GLN A 113 -8.06 7.72 6.69
N GLU A 114 -7.25 7.21 7.63
CA GLU A 114 -5.83 6.92 7.39
C GLU A 114 -5.46 5.47 7.72
N LYS A 115 -6.44 4.67 8.18
CA LYS A 115 -6.23 3.31 8.67
C LYS A 115 -7.16 2.34 7.96
N PHE A 116 -6.67 1.13 7.76
CA PHE A 116 -7.44 -0.04 7.35
C PHE A 116 -7.32 -1.14 8.41
N ILE A 117 -8.09 -2.21 8.25
CA ILE A 117 -7.98 -3.43 9.06
C ILE A 117 -7.55 -4.60 8.19
N ALA A 118 -6.60 -5.38 8.69
CA ALA A 118 -6.25 -6.68 8.14
C ALA A 118 -6.70 -7.78 9.12
N ILE A 119 -7.42 -8.77 8.60
CA ILE A 119 -7.76 -10.01 9.29
C ILE A 119 -6.92 -11.10 8.64
N ALA A 120 -6.13 -11.83 9.42
CA ALA A 120 -5.30 -12.92 8.93
C ALA A 120 -5.82 -14.25 9.49
N ASP A 121 -6.06 -15.18 8.58
CA ASP A 121 -6.39 -16.59 8.81
C ASP A 121 -5.18 -17.46 8.44
#